data_AF-A0A1G2VJH6-F1
#
_entry.id   AF-A0A1G2VJH6-F1
#
_cell.length_a   1.000
_cell.length_b   1.000
_cell.length_c   1.000
_cell.angle_alpha   90.00
_cell.angle_beta   90.00
_cell.angle_gamma   90.00
#
_symmetry.space_group_name_H-M   'P 1'
#
loop_
_entity.id
_entity.type
_entity.pdbx_description
1 polymer ?
#
loop_
_entity_poly.entity_id
_entity_poly.type
_entity_poly.pdbx_seq_one_letter_code
_entity_poly.pdbx_strand_id
1 'polypeptide(L)'
;MAAYKSWVDRRGSYEKYIGAVIRAFELNIKGKSRNAVLRIAKAVIKDQQNRTYHYTRSLVKDLRRKSYYILAISNSPREIVGPFCIKLGFDKVYARMYEVGKDGRFTGKGLHEDLISDKARILKRAVEKAHLNLKGSVGVGDTESDIAFLKMVENPSSFNPNLKLYQYAKRVGWKMVVERKDVVYSIEKR
;
A
#
# COMPACT_ATOMS: atom_id res chain seq x y z
N MET A 1 -18.22 -10.20 8.55
CA MET A 1 -19.20 -9.65 7.58
C MET A 1 -19.85 -8.33 8.02
N ALA A 2 -20.18 -8.14 9.31
CA ALA A 2 -20.83 -6.90 9.79
C ALA A 2 -20.07 -5.59 9.44
N ALA A 3 -18.75 -5.54 9.67
CA ALA A 3 -17.95 -4.34 9.37
C ALA A 3 -17.90 -4.01 7.87
N TYR A 4 -17.80 -5.02 7.01
CA TYR A 4 -17.86 -4.86 5.55
C TYR A 4 -19.21 -4.29 5.11
N LYS A 5 -20.32 -4.88 5.57
CA LYS A 5 -21.67 -4.41 5.25
C LYS A 5 -21.88 -2.96 5.69
N SER A 6 -21.45 -2.62 6.91
CA SER A 6 -21.56 -1.26 7.44
C SER A 6 -20.79 -0.23 6.59
N TRP A 7 -19.58 -0.56 6.15
CA TRP A 7 -18.80 0.32 5.27
C TRP A 7 -19.44 0.48 3.87
N VAL A 8 -19.88 -0.61 3.24
CA VAL A 8 -20.53 -0.57 1.92
C VAL A 8 -21.86 0.18 1.98
N ASP A 9 -22.64 -0.02 3.05
CA ASP A 9 -23.90 0.69 3.30
C ASP A 9 -23.69 2.15 3.76
N ARG A 10 -22.44 2.63 3.83
CA ARG A 10 -22.05 3.99 4.28
C ARG A 10 -22.49 4.33 5.70
N ARG A 11 -22.65 3.31 6.56
CA ARG A 11 -22.97 3.45 8.00
C ARG A 11 -21.75 3.32 8.90
N GLY A 12 -20.61 2.95 8.33
CA GLY A 12 -19.33 2.77 9.02
C GLY A 12 -18.16 3.34 8.23
N SER A 13 -17.03 3.56 8.92
CA SER A 13 -15.84 4.12 8.29
C SER A 13 -14.96 3.04 7.65
N TYR A 14 -14.10 3.46 6.71
CA TYR A 14 -13.10 2.57 6.12
C TYR A 14 -12.16 2.00 7.19
N GLU A 15 -11.77 2.81 8.18
CA GLU A 15 -10.87 2.41 9.28
C GLU A 15 -11.47 1.25 10.09
N LYS A 16 -12.77 1.30 10.40
CA LYS A 16 -13.46 0.19 11.09
C LYS A 16 -13.49 -1.08 10.25
N TYR A 17 -13.73 -0.95 8.95
CA TYR A 17 -13.73 -2.09 8.03
C TYR A 17 -12.35 -2.73 7.90
N ILE A 18 -11.31 -1.94 7.55
CA ILE A 18 -9.96 -2.46 7.34
C ILE A 18 -9.38 -3.02 8.64
N GLY A 19 -9.65 -2.40 9.79
CA GLY A 19 -9.26 -2.93 11.10
C GLY A 19 -9.87 -4.30 11.39
N ALA A 20 -11.14 -4.52 11.04
CA ALA A 20 -11.78 -5.83 11.17
C ALA A 20 -11.16 -6.89 10.25
N VAL A 21 -10.75 -6.50 9.02
CA VAL A 21 -10.05 -7.39 8.09
C VAL A 21 -8.67 -7.78 8.62
N ILE A 22 -7.90 -6.81 9.11
CA ILE A 22 -6.58 -7.05 9.71
C ILE A 22 -6.71 -8.00 10.90
N ARG A 23 -7.63 -7.72 11.83
CA ARG A 23 -7.87 -8.57 12.99
C ARG A 23 -8.27 -9.99 12.59
N ALA A 24 -9.15 -10.14 11.59
CA ALA A 24 -9.53 -11.46 11.09
C ALA A 24 -8.33 -12.21 10.51
N PHE A 25 -7.44 -11.52 9.77
CA PHE A 25 -6.22 -12.12 9.25
C PHE A 25 -5.29 -12.59 10.37
N GLU A 26 -4.98 -11.72 11.33
CA GLU A 26 -4.09 -12.00 12.46
C GLU A 26 -4.58 -13.17 13.32
N LEU A 27 -5.89 -13.24 13.59
CA LEU A 27 -6.49 -14.33 14.37
C LEU A 27 -6.43 -15.69 13.66
N ASN A 28 -6.41 -15.71 12.32
CA ASN A 28 -6.57 -16.94 11.53
C ASN A 28 -5.29 -17.41 10.82
N ILE A 29 -4.23 -16.61 10.79
CA ILE A 29 -3.00 -16.95 10.08
C ILE A 29 -2.14 -17.99 10.83
N LYS A 30 -2.22 -18.01 12.17
CA LYS A 30 -1.44 -18.95 13.01
C LYS A 30 -1.69 -20.41 12.62
N GLY A 31 -0.62 -21.18 12.49
CA GLY A 31 -0.64 -22.59 12.11
C GLY A 31 -0.91 -22.86 10.62
N LYS A 32 -1.21 -21.83 9.81
CA LYS A 32 -1.40 -22.01 8.37
C LYS A 32 -0.06 -22.18 7.67
N SER A 33 0.00 -23.08 6.68
CA SER A 33 1.18 -23.27 5.84
C SER A 33 1.43 -22.02 5.00
N ARG A 34 2.67 -21.52 5.02
CA ARG A 34 3.09 -20.39 4.18
C ARG A 34 2.90 -20.70 2.69
N ASN A 35 3.22 -21.91 2.27
CA ASN A 35 3.07 -22.34 0.88
C ASN A 35 1.60 -22.39 0.44
N ALA A 36 0.69 -22.80 1.34
CA ALA A 36 -0.74 -22.73 1.07
C ALA A 36 -1.21 -21.28 0.88
N VAL A 37 -0.79 -20.36 1.77
CA VAL A 37 -1.13 -18.94 1.66
C VAL A 37 -0.58 -18.32 0.38
N LEU A 38 0.67 -18.60 0.03
CA LEU A 38 1.28 -18.13 -1.23
C LEU A 38 0.53 -18.64 -2.46
N ARG A 39 0.09 -19.91 -2.46
CA ARG A 39 -0.69 -20.49 -3.55
C ARG A 39 -2.07 -19.83 -3.68
N ILE A 40 -2.76 -19.60 -2.57
CA ILE A 40 -4.05 -18.89 -2.56
C ILE A 40 -3.85 -17.44 -3.03
N ALA A 41 -2.84 -16.74 -2.52
CA ALA A 41 -2.53 -15.37 -2.93
C ALA A 41 -2.27 -15.29 -4.45
N LYS A 42 -1.51 -16.23 -5.02
CA LYS A 42 -1.29 -16.32 -6.48
C LYS A 42 -2.60 -16.52 -7.25
N ALA A 43 -3.49 -17.37 -6.78
CA ALA A 43 -4.80 -17.59 -7.42
C ALA A 43 -5.66 -16.31 -7.38
N VAL A 44 -5.77 -15.68 -6.21
CA VAL A 44 -6.51 -14.41 -6.06
C VAL A 44 -5.90 -13.33 -6.95
N ILE A 45 -4.57 -13.19 -6.98
CA ILE A 45 -3.92 -12.20 -7.85
C ILE A 45 -4.20 -12.51 -9.32
N LYS A 46 -4.14 -13.77 -9.76
CA LYS A 46 -4.45 -14.15 -11.15
C LYS A 46 -5.84 -13.64 -11.56
N ASP A 47 -6.83 -13.79 -10.68
CA ASP A 47 -8.22 -13.44 -10.98
C ASP A 47 -8.52 -11.94 -10.78
N GLN A 48 -7.78 -11.26 -9.90
CA GLN A 48 -8.11 -9.91 -9.42
C GLN A 48 -7.10 -8.83 -9.84
N GLN A 49 -5.95 -9.20 -10.43
CA GLN A 49 -4.86 -8.25 -10.75
C GLN A 49 -5.27 -7.08 -11.64
N ASN A 50 -6.34 -7.21 -12.42
CA ASN A 50 -6.83 -6.16 -13.31
C ASN A 50 -7.79 -5.17 -12.63
N ARG A 51 -8.20 -5.43 -11.38
CA ARG A 51 -9.07 -4.55 -10.58
C ARG A 51 -8.25 -3.43 -9.93
N THR A 52 -7.52 -2.70 -10.76
CA THR A 52 -6.64 -1.58 -10.40
C THR A 52 -7.12 -0.31 -11.08
N TYR A 53 -6.88 0.83 -10.44
CA TYR A 53 -7.17 2.14 -11.03
C TYR A 53 -6.32 2.42 -12.28
N HIS A 54 -6.92 3.10 -13.26
CA HIS A 54 -6.27 3.48 -14.50
C HIS A 54 -5.11 4.44 -14.25
N TYR A 55 -5.31 5.44 -13.40
CA TYR A 55 -4.32 6.45 -13.06
C TYR A 55 -3.05 5.82 -12.49
N THR A 56 -3.15 5.02 -11.43
CA THR A 56 -1.97 4.45 -10.76
C THR A 56 -1.25 3.44 -11.64
N ARG A 57 -1.98 2.62 -12.41
CA ARG A 57 -1.38 1.70 -13.39
C ARG A 57 -0.63 2.44 -14.49
N SER A 58 -1.19 3.53 -15.01
CA SER A 58 -0.54 4.37 -16.02
C SER A 58 0.67 5.09 -15.46
N LEU A 59 0.59 5.60 -14.23
CA LEU A 59 1.71 6.25 -13.54
C LEU A 59 2.89 5.31 -13.34
N VAL A 60 2.66 4.08 -12.87
CA VAL A 60 3.73 3.08 -12.72
C VAL A 60 4.41 2.81 -14.07
N LYS A 61 3.64 2.64 -15.15
CA LYS A 61 4.20 2.45 -16.50
C LYS A 61 5.02 3.65 -16.96
N ASP A 62 4.55 4.86 -16.69
CA ASP A 62 5.25 6.10 -17.08
C ASP A 62 6.57 6.28 -16.33
N LEU A 63 6.56 6.12 -15.01
CA LEU A 63 7.76 6.22 -14.19
C LEU A 63 8.80 5.16 -14.59
N ARG A 64 8.37 3.93 -14.90
CA ARG A 64 9.26 2.89 -15.43
C ARG A 64 9.91 3.29 -16.76
N ARG A 65 9.14 3.86 -17.70
CA ARG A 65 9.71 4.36 -18.98
C ARG A 65 10.73 5.46 -18.77
N LYS A 66 10.61 6.23 -17.68
CA LYS A 66 11.54 7.28 -17.27
C LYS A 66 12.68 6.75 -16.38
N SER A 67 12.85 5.44 -16.30
CA SER A 67 13.92 4.78 -15.52
C SER A 67 13.91 5.10 -14.02
N TYR A 68 12.73 5.39 -13.46
CA TYR A 68 12.58 5.51 -12.01
C TYR A 68 12.68 4.15 -11.33
N TYR A 69 13.28 4.14 -10.12
CA TYR A 69 13.18 3.02 -9.20
C TYR A 69 11.81 3.01 -8.52
N ILE A 70 11.02 1.97 -8.77
CA ILE A 70 9.63 1.88 -8.31
C ILE A 70 9.52 1.07 -7.02
N LEU A 71 9.19 1.77 -5.94
CA LEU A 71 9.11 1.21 -4.59
C LEU A 71 7.67 1.19 -4.06
N ALA A 72 7.27 0.06 -3.46
CA ALA A 72 6.05 -0.04 -2.66
C ALA A 72 6.39 -0.14 -1.17
N ILE A 73 5.71 0.66 -0.35
CA ILE A 73 5.74 0.58 1.12
C ILE A 73 4.32 0.33 1.63
N SER A 74 4.04 -0.88 2.08
CA SER A 74 2.70 -1.34 2.42
C SER A 74 2.64 -2.04 3.77
N ASN A 75 1.57 -1.79 4.52
CA ASN A 75 1.26 -2.55 5.75
C ASN A 75 0.55 -3.88 5.45
N SER A 76 0.36 -4.22 4.18
CA SER A 76 -0.22 -5.51 3.77
C SER A 76 0.75 -6.67 3.99
N PRO A 77 0.24 -7.91 4.19
CA PRO A 77 1.08 -9.10 4.32
C PRO A 77 1.97 -9.32 3.09
N ARG A 78 3.26 -9.59 3.32
CA ARG A 78 4.28 -9.78 2.27
C ARG A 78 3.90 -10.85 1.25
N GLU A 79 3.35 -11.97 1.70
CA GLU A 79 2.94 -13.10 0.87
C GLU A 79 1.84 -12.72 -0.15
N ILE A 80 1.13 -11.62 0.06
CA ILE A 80 0.05 -11.13 -0.80
C ILE A 80 0.54 -9.96 -1.66
N VAL A 81 1.02 -8.89 -1.02
CA VAL A 81 1.36 -7.64 -1.74
C VAL A 81 2.63 -7.79 -2.58
N GLY A 82 3.58 -8.63 -2.15
CA GLY A 82 4.84 -8.87 -2.86
C GLY A 82 4.62 -9.37 -4.29
N PRO A 83 3.99 -10.55 -4.48
CA PRO A 83 3.72 -11.08 -5.81
C PRO A 83 2.86 -10.16 -6.69
N PHE A 84 1.94 -9.39 -6.08
CA PHE A 84 1.11 -8.43 -6.79
C PHE A 84 1.94 -7.26 -7.36
N CYS A 85 2.76 -6.61 -6.53
CA CYS A 85 3.61 -5.50 -6.96
C CYS A 85 4.69 -5.94 -7.97
N ILE A 86 5.27 -7.14 -7.82
CA ILE A 86 6.24 -7.66 -8.80
C ILE A 86 5.62 -7.74 -10.20
N LYS A 87 4.38 -8.23 -10.32
CA LYS A 87 3.66 -8.28 -11.61
C LYS A 87 3.39 -6.90 -12.21
N LEU A 88 3.27 -5.87 -11.38
CA LEU A 88 3.07 -4.48 -11.83
C LEU A 88 4.39 -3.79 -12.20
N GLY A 89 5.54 -4.45 -12.02
CA GLY A 89 6.84 -3.87 -12.29
C GLY A 89 7.35 -2.98 -11.16
N PHE A 90 7.16 -3.38 -9.91
CA PHE A 90 7.86 -2.75 -8.78
C PHE A 90 9.23 -3.41 -8.60
N ASP A 91 10.27 -2.61 -8.43
CA ASP A 91 11.63 -3.10 -8.20
C ASP A 91 11.81 -3.59 -6.77
N LYS A 92 11.06 -2.99 -5.82
CA LYS A 92 11.10 -3.39 -4.42
C LYS A 92 9.77 -3.17 -3.70
N VAL A 93 9.53 -4.06 -2.74
CA VAL A 93 8.35 -4.04 -1.87
C VAL A 93 8.80 -4.20 -0.43
N TYR A 94 8.46 -3.23 0.41
CA TYR A 94 8.47 -3.36 1.86
C TYR A 94 7.04 -3.62 2.32
N ALA A 95 6.86 -4.73 3.03
CA ALA A 95 5.56 -5.27 3.41
C ALA A 95 5.59 -5.80 4.85
N ARG A 96 4.41 -5.94 5.47
CA ARG A 96 4.31 -6.55 6.80
C ARG A 96 4.70 -8.02 6.73
N MET A 97 5.60 -8.43 7.64
CA MET A 97 6.12 -9.79 7.71
C MET A 97 5.53 -10.51 8.91
N TYR A 98 5.17 -11.77 8.72
CA TYR A 98 4.77 -12.67 9.78
C TYR A 98 5.83 -13.75 9.92
N GLU A 99 6.14 -14.11 11.15
CA GLU A 99 7.10 -15.16 11.47
C GLU A 99 6.59 -16.52 10.99
N VAL A 100 7.50 -17.29 10.41
CA VAL A 100 7.26 -18.64 9.89
C VAL A 100 8.21 -19.57 10.63
N GLY A 101 7.64 -20.58 11.30
CA GLY A 101 8.39 -21.59 12.02
C GLY A 101 9.17 -22.50 11.09
N LYS A 102 10.03 -23.35 11.68
CA LYS A 102 10.84 -24.34 10.95
C LYS A 102 9.97 -25.36 10.20
N ASP A 103 8.73 -25.55 10.62
CA ASP A 103 7.70 -26.39 9.98
C ASP A 103 7.03 -25.75 8.75
N GLY A 104 7.46 -24.54 8.36
CA GLY A 104 6.90 -23.79 7.23
C GLY A 104 5.51 -23.20 7.50
N ARG A 105 5.09 -23.10 8.77
CA ARG A 105 3.79 -22.55 9.18
C ARG A 105 3.96 -21.22 9.91
N PHE A 106 2.96 -20.35 9.80
CA PHE A 106 2.98 -19.08 10.52
C PHE A 106 2.84 -19.29 12.02
N THR A 107 3.68 -18.64 12.82
CA THR A 107 3.58 -18.69 14.29
C THR A 107 2.48 -17.76 14.83
N GLY A 108 2.03 -16.82 13.99
CA GLY A 108 1.10 -15.74 14.34
C GLY A 108 1.79 -14.46 14.79
N LYS A 109 3.11 -14.48 15.02
CA LYS A 109 3.88 -13.30 15.44
C LYS A 109 4.20 -12.40 14.25
N GLY A 110 3.90 -11.11 14.37
CA GLY A 110 4.38 -10.09 13.44
C GLY A 110 5.86 -9.80 13.64
N LEU A 111 6.58 -9.55 12.55
CA LEU A 111 8.00 -9.21 12.56
C LEU A 111 8.18 -7.72 12.22
N HIS A 112 9.09 -7.06 12.95
CA HIS A 112 9.50 -5.68 12.71
C HIS A 112 8.33 -4.68 12.64
N GLU A 113 7.32 -4.83 13.49
CA GLU A 113 6.09 -4.03 13.44
C GLU A 113 6.36 -2.53 13.59
N ASP A 114 7.24 -2.14 14.53
CA ASP A 114 7.63 -0.75 14.74
C ASP A 114 8.34 -0.13 13.52
N LEU A 115 9.07 -0.95 12.77
CA LEU A 115 9.80 -0.49 11.60
C LEU A 115 8.88 -0.36 10.38
N ILE A 116 8.01 -1.34 10.14
CA ILE A 116 7.14 -1.34 8.95
C ILE A 116 6.01 -0.33 9.05
N SER A 117 5.53 -0.05 10.27
CA SER A 117 4.49 0.95 10.52
C SER A 117 4.97 2.38 10.26
N ASP A 118 6.26 2.66 10.41
CA ASP A 118 6.89 3.93 10.04
C ASP A 118 7.38 3.91 8.58
N LYS A 119 6.49 4.29 7.66
CA LYS A 119 6.80 4.35 6.22
C LYS A 119 7.91 5.34 5.89
N ALA A 120 8.11 6.40 6.69
CA ALA A 120 9.19 7.37 6.49
C ALA A 120 10.55 6.72 6.78
N ARG A 121 10.64 5.97 7.88
CA ARG A 121 11.85 5.20 8.22
C ARG A 121 12.15 4.11 7.19
N ILE A 122 11.13 3.45 6.64
CA ILE A 122 11.30 2.51 5.54
C ILE A 122 11.85 3.21 4.29
N LEU A 123 11.31 4.37 3.92
CA LEU A 123 11.80 5.12 2.75
C LEU A 123 13.28 5.48 2.91
N LYS A 124 13.70 6.01 4.08
CA LYS A 124 15.12 6.31 4.36
C LYS A 124 16.01 5.08 4.14
N ARG A 125 15.64 3.95 4.75
CA ARG A 125 16.37 2.68 4.59
C ARG A 125 16.41 2.20 3.14
N ALA A 126 15.33 2.40 2.39
CA ALA A 126 15.27 1.99 0.98
C ALA A 126 16.19 2.83 0.10
N VAL A 127 16.19 4.15 0.30
CA VAL A 127 17.06 5.11 -0.39
C VAL A 127 18.53 4.78 -0.13
N GLU A 128 18.90 4.57 1.13
CA GLU A 128 20.26 4.19 1.53
C GLU A 128 20.71 2.86 0.89
N LYS A 129 19.88 1.81 1.00
CA LYS A 129 20.23 0.47 0.50
C LYS A 129 20.33 0.35 -1.00
N ALA A 130 19.57 1.16 -1.73
CA ALA A 130 19.55 1.14 -3.19
C ALA A 130 20.44 2.25 -3.79
N HIS A 131 21.20 2.98 -2.97
CA HIS A 131 22.04 4.11 -3.40
C HIS A 131 21.27 5.14 -4.24
N LEU A 132 20.05 5.46 -3.81
CA LEU A 132 19.16 6.40 -4.49
C LEU A 132 19.28 7.80 -3.86
N ASN A 133 18.67 8.78 -4.51
CA ASN A 133 18.36 10.08 -3.92
C ASN A 133 16.88 10.41 -4.15
N LEU A 134 16.36 11.43 -3.46
CA LEU A 134 14.96 11.83 -3.56
C LEU A 134 14.72 12.98 -4.55
N LYS A 135 15.74 13.39 -5.32
CA LYS A 135 15.59 14.43 -6.33
C LYS A 135 14.68 13.94 -7.45
N GLY A 136 13.68 14.74 -7.81
CA GLY A 136 12.65 14.39 -8.79
C GLY A 136 11.75 13.24 -8.37
N SER A 137 11.79 12.80 -7.09
CA SER A 137 10.99 11.68 -6.60
C SER A 137 9.50 11.99 -6.64
N VAL A 138 8.69 10.95 -6.89
CA VAL A 138 7.23 11.01 -6.91
C VAL A 138 6.68 10.12 -5.82
N GLY A 139 5.80 10.66 -4.97
CA GLY A 139 5.13 9.91 -3.91
C GLY A 139 3.61 9.90 -4.10
N VAL A 140 2.99 8.75 -3.84
CA VAL A 140 1.54 8.57 -3.92
C VAL A 140 1.06 7.81 -2.68
N GLY A 141 0.05 8.35 -1.99
CA GLY A 141 -0.61 7.69 -0.86
C GLY A 141 -2.11 7.95 -0.82
N ASP A 142 -2.85 7.12 -0.08
CA ASP A 142 -4.32 7.17 0.01
C ASP A 142 -4.83 7.34 1.45
N THR A 143 -3.97 7.16 2.45
CA THR A 143 -4.33 7.29 3.87
C THR A 143 -3.40 8.21 4.64
N GLU A 144 -3.79 8.58 5.86
CA GLU A 144 -2.95 9.40 6.75
C GLU A 144 -1.62 8.72 7.11
N SER A 145 -1.55 7.38 7.04
CA SER A 145 -0.32 6.62 7.29
C SER A 145 0.79 6.92 6.28
N ASP A 146 0.44 7.50 5.13
CA ASP A 146 1.36 7.85 4.07
C ASP A 146 1.99 9.23 4.23
N ILE A 147 1.38 10.10 5.06
CA ILE A 147 1.80 11.50 5.22
C ILE A 147 3.29 11.61 5.56
N ALA A 148 3.78 10.74 6.44
CA ALA A 148 5.16 10.81 6.94
C ALA A 148 6.19 10.63 5.81
N PHE A 149 5.99 9.65 4.91
CA PHE A 149 6.91 9.46 3.79
C PHE A 149 6.64 10.45 2.65
N LEU A 150 5.38 10.85 2.43
CA LEU A 150 5.04 11.83 1.40
C LEU A 150 5.70 13.19 1.67
N LYS A 151 5.88 13.58 2.94
CA LYS A 151 6.67 14.76 3.32
C LYS A 151 8.13 14.73 2.87
N MET A 152 8.68 13.55 2.57
CA MET A 152 10.09 13.40 2.23
C MET A 152 10.37 13.48 0.73
N VAL A 153 9.37 13.21 -0.11
CA VAL A 153 9.54 13.21 -1.58
C VAL A 153 9.39 14.62 -2.14
N GLU A 154 9.94 14.85 -3.34
CA GLU A 154 9.88 16.15 -4.00
C GLU A 154 8.50 16.42 -4.61
N ASN A 155 7.85 15.40 -5.16
CA ASN A 155 6.54 15.50 -5.79
C ASN A 155 5.50 14.61 -5.07
N PRO A 156 4.98 15.03 -3.89
CA PRO A 156 3.95 14.30 -3.17
C PRO A 156 2.58 14.47 -3.82
N SER A 157 1.81 13.39 -3.83
CA SER A 157 0.40 13.41 -4.23
C SER A 157 -0.43 12.46 -3.37
N SER A 158 -1.71 12.81 -3.18
CA SER A 158 -2.70 11.89 -2.64
C SER A 158 -3.58 11.33 -3.76
N PHE A 159 -3.95 10.06 -3.65
CA PHE A 159 -4.81 9.39 -4.63
C PHE A 159 -6.03 8.78 -3.92
N ASN A 160 -7.24 9.15 -4.34
CA ASN A 160 -8.49 8.77 -3.69
C ASN A 160 -8.41 8.83 -2.14
N PRO A 161 -7.97 9.97 -1.56
CA PRO A 161 -7.59 10.04 -0.16
C PRO A 161 -8.78 9.81 0.79
N ASN A 162 -8.51 9.21 1.94
CA ASN A 162 -9.43 9.31 3.08
C ASN A 162 -9.50 10.75 3.63
N LEU A 163 -10.49 11.01 4.50
CA LEU A 163 -10.75 12.37 5.00
C LEU A 163 -9.52 13.02 5.65
N LYS A 164 -8.74 12.24 6.41
CA LYS A 164 -7.55 12.75 7.12
C LYS A 164 -6.43 13.14 6.16
N LEU A 165 -6.11 12.29 5.17
CA LEU A 165 -5.12 12.62 4.14
C LEU A 165 -5.60 13.78 3.28
N TYR A 166 -6.89 13.83 2.93
CA TYR A 166 -7.49 14.94 2.19
C TYR A 166 -7.31 16.28 2.92
N GLN A 167 -7.68 16.35 4.20
CA GLN A 167 -7.53 17.56 5.01
C GLN A 167 -6.07 17.99 5.11
N TYR A 168 -5.16 17.04 5.29
CA TYR A 168 -3.73 17.31 5.31
C TYR A 168 -3.24 17.87 3.97
N ALA A 169 -3.48 17.15 2.87
CA ALA A 169 -3.06 17.50 1.52
C ALA A 169 -3.61 18.87 1.09
N LYS A 170 -4.88 19.16 1.37
CA LYS A 170 -5.51 20.46 1.11
C LYS A 170 -4.79 21.60 1.85
N ARG A 171 -4.47 21.41 3.13
CA ARG A 171 -3.79 22.43 3.96
C ARG A 171 -2.39 22.75 3.45
N VAL A 172 -1.63 21.74 3.02
CA VAL A 172 -0.23 21.92 2.56
C VAL A 172 -0.10 22.11 1.05
N GLY A 173 -1.21 22.07 0.30
CA GLY A 173 -1.22 22.27 -1.15
C GLY A 173 -0.66 21.10 -1.97
N TRP A 174 -0.73 19.86 -1.46
CA TRP A 174 -0.36 18.69 -2.26
C TRP A 174 -1.36 18.44 -3.38
N LYS A 175 -0.85 17.97 -4.52
CA LYS A 175 -1.69 17.47 -5.62
C LYS A 175 -2.58 16.35 -5.10
N MET A 176 -3.89 16.45 -5.34
CA MET A 176 -4.83 15.38 -5.03
C MET A 176 -5.43 14.86 -6.33
N VAL A 177 -5.44 13.54 -6.51
CA VAL A 177 -6.01 12.90 -7.69
C VAL A 177 -7.17 12.03 -7.25
N VAL A 178 -8.30 12.18 -7.93
CA VAL A 178 -9.47 11.35 -7.71
C VAL A 178 -9.84 10.66 -9.02
N GLU A 179 -10.00 9.34 -8.95
CA GLU A 179 -10.50 8.53 -10.05
C GLU A 179 -11.86 7.97 -9.67
N ARG A 180 -12.88 8.36 -10.44
CA ARG A 180 -14.25 7.90 -10.24
C ARG A 180 -14.89 7.56 -11.57
N LYS A 181 -15.35 6.31 -11.70
CA LYS A 181 -15.83 5.72 -12.96
C LYS A 181 -14.72 5.81 -14.01
N ASP A 182 -14.96 6.52 -15.10
CA ASP A 182 -14.11 6.73 -16.26
C ASP A 182 -13.42 8.10 -16.25
N VAL A 183 -13.55 8.87 -15.17
CA VAL A 183 -12.97 10.22 -15.04
C VAL A 183 -11.85 10.23 -14.00
N VAL A 184 -10.71 10.84 -14.38
CA VAL A 184 -9.61 11.19 -13.49
C VAL A 184 -9.50 12.70 -13.45
N TYR A 185 -9.55 13.29 -12.26
CA TYR A 185 -9.37 14.74 -12.08
C TYR A 185 -8.34 15.04 -11.00
N SER A 186 -7.56 16.11 -11.21
CA SER A 186 -6.67 16.67 -10.19
C SER A 186 -7.34 17.84 -9.49
N ILE A 187 -7.15 17.91 -8.18
CA ILE A 187 -7.47 19.07 -7.37
C ILE A 187 -6.13 19.71 -7.03
N GLU A 188 -5.91 20.88 -7.59
CA GLU A 188 -4.73 21.70 -7.35
C GLU A 188 -5.14 22.92 -6.54
N LYS A 189 -4.21 23.45 -5.73
CA LYS A 189 -4.47 24.64 -4.95
C LYS A 189 -4.63 25.81 -5.93
N ARG A 190 -5.83 26.42 -5.92
CA ARG A 190 -6.05 27.74 -6.53
C ARG A 190 -5.31 28.82 -5.75
#